data_AF-A0A4V6P681-F1
#
_entry.id   AF-A0A4V6P681-F1
#
_cell.length_a   1.000
_cell.length_b   1.000
_cell.length_c   1.000
_cell.angle_alpha   90.00
_cell.angle_beta   90.00
_cell.angle_gamma   90.00
#
_symmetry.space_group_name_H-M   'P 1'
#
loop_
_entity.id
_entity.type
_entity.pdbx_description
1 polymer ?
#
loop_
_entity_poly.entity_id
_entity_poly.type
_entity_poly.pdbx_seq_one_letter_code
_entity_poly.pdbx_strand_id
1 'polypeptide(L)'
;MKRMTVLLAGLLMAAGAFAQPAVKVKKDQVYVNDSAVCRIEKKKKGFLEPVPDFFVSTLDKQPVAVFAHQSAGTGPDGEPNTWFRVTFAGAPDTVEIETKQFYAFHKNALLPKGEEALAGIIAKYGFFQNGAFSPEGAARFKKDYPVAIGSTYLARVAHERACIASFNEPVKSDARQLDAVTVQLLQVDTIGRDVRVTYRVQQGETQLGTISGEGTLKSFRSESSEFDFSGGIMNLDGETPLAFEVLNNGGCAVARYTGSEKSLTTPKDKVTYRYSSIKKYGPANFSTRVEYLQAMAKLLVAGRYL
;
A
#
# COMPACT_ATOMS: atom_id res chain seq x y z
N MET A 1 -10.52 36.94 -56.41
CA MET A 1 -10.85 36.48 -55.04
C MET A 1 -10.67 34.97 -54.96
N LYS A 2 -10.12 34.51 -53.84
CA LYS A 2 -9.34 33.28 -53.64
C LYS A 2 -10.17 32.00 -53.78
N ARG A 3 -9.65 31.01 -54.53
CA ARG A 3 -10.03 29.59 -54.42
C ARG A 3 -9.20 28.99 -53.28
N MET A 4 -9.90 28.52 -52.24
CA MET A 4 -9.33 27.87 -51.07
C MET A 4 -9.35 26.36 -51.33
N THR A 5 -8.21 25.82 -51.77
CA THR A 5 -8.03 24.37 -51.87
C THR A 5 -7.54 23.88 -50.52
N VAL A 6 -8.41 23.17 -49.82
CA VAL A 6 -8.08 22.33 -48.66
C VAL A 6 -7.34 21.11 -49.17
N LEU A 7 -6.12 20.89 -48.68
CA LEU A 7 -5.50 19.58 -48.41
C LEU A 7 -4.09 19.86 -47.84
N LEU A 8 -4.05 20.37 -46.61
CA LEU A 8 -2.82 20.39 -45.83
C LEU A 8 -2.62 18.98 -45.25
N ALA A 9 -1.58 18.33 -45.74
CA ALA A 9 -0.80 17.26 -45.14
C ALA A 9 -1.37 16.66 -43.85
N GLY A 10 -1.86 15.43 -43.98
CA GLY A 10 -2.12 14.56 -42.84
C GLY A 10 -0.86 14.37 -42.01
N LEU A 11 -0.97 14.75 -40.74
CA LEU A 11 -0.63 13.92 -39.58
C LEU A 11 0.54 12.92 -39.79
N LEU A 12 1.77 13.42 -39.82
CA LEU A 12 2.93 12.67 -39.31
C LEU A 12 3.07 13.03 -37.83
N MET A 13 2.08 12.63 -37.02
CA MET A 13 2.26 12.51 -35.58
C MET A 13 3.21 11.34 -35.35
N ALA A 14 4.38 11.69 -34.84
CA ALA A 14 5.44 10.82 -34.41
C ALA A 14 4.92 9.64 -33.56
N ALA A 15 4.80 8.47 -34.19
CA ALA A 15 5.04 7.22 -33.48
C ALA A 15 6.56 7.04 -33.38
N GLY A 16 7.19 7.89 -32.57
CA GLY A 16 8.51 7.60 -32.04
C GLY A 16 8.37 6.41 -31.09
N ALA A 17 8.27 5.21 -31.66
CA ALA A 17 8.60 4.01 -30.93
C ALA A 17 10.07 4.17 -30.57
N PHE A 18 10.34 4.71 -29.37
CA PHE A 18 11.68 4.66 -28.79
C PHE A 18 12.03 3.17 -28.77
N ALA A 19 12.86 2.74 -29.72
CA ALA A 19 13.44 1.42 -29.70
C ALA A 19 14.08 1.29 -28.31
N GLN A 20 13.61 0.32 -27.53
CA GLN A 20 14.21 0.07 -26.22
C GLN A 20 15.69 -0.19 -26.47
N PRO A 21 16.60 0.52 -25.77
CA PRO A 21 18.03 0.33 -25.98
C PRO A 21 18.37 -1.16 -25.85
N ALA A 22 19.15 -1.67 -26.79
CA ALA A 22 19.58 -3.06 -26.74
C ALA A 22 20.63 -3.19 -25.63
N VAL A 23 20.31 -3.96 -24.58
CA VAL A 23 21.18 -4.14 -23.41
C VAL A 23 21.70 -5.56 -23.37
N LYS A 24 23.02 -5.71 -23.12
CA LYS A 24 23.67 -7.02 -22.95
C LYS A 24 24.72 -6.95 -21.85
N VAL A 25 24.89 -8.01 -21.08
CA VAL A 25 26.04 -8.17 -20.16
C VAL A 25 27.03 -9.20 -20.69
N LYS A 26 28.32 -8.86 -20.75
CA LYS A 26 29.39 -9.79 -21.15
C LYS A 26 30.62 -9.62 -20.25
N LYS A 27 31.04 -10.72 -19.62
CA LYS A 27 32.24 -10.84 -18.77
C LYS A 27 32.33 -9.92 -17.54
N ASP A 28 31.32 -9.08 -17.27
CA ASP A 28 31.19 -8.05 -16.20
C ASP A 28 30.80 -6.67 -16.79
N GLN A 29 30.96 -6.47 -18.10
CA GLN A 29 30.66 -5.21 -18.76
C GLN A 29 29.21 -5.15 -19.24
N VAL A 30 28.58 -4.00 -19.05
CA VAL A 30 27.28 -3.66 -19.62
C VAL A 30 27.50 -2.99 -20.97
N TYR A 31 26.78 -3.48 -21.98
CA TYR A 31 26.73 -2.91 -23.31
C TYR A 31 25.34 -2.33 -23.54
N VAL A 32 25.28 -1.07 -23.97
CA VAL A 32 24.05 -0.39 -24.40
C VAL A 32 24.24 -0.01 -25.86
N ASN A 33 23.37 -0.52 -26.74
CA ASN A 33 23.50 -0.38 -28.19
C ASN A 33 24.90 -0.78 -28.68
N ASP A 34 25.37 -1.94 -28.21
CA ASP A 34 26.68 -2.55 -28.49
C ASP A 34 27.92 -1.74 -28.07
N SER A 35 27.73 -0.63 -27.35
CA SER A 35 28.82 0.14 -26.72
C SER A 35 28.97 -0.22 -25.25
N ALA A 36 30.19 -0.54 -24.80
CA ALA A 36 30.46 -0.78 -23.39
C ALA A 36 30.30 0.54 -22.61
N VAL A 37 29.53 0.53 -21.52
CA VAL A 37 29.24 1.74 -20.74
C VAL A 37 29.72 1.68 -19.30
N CYS A 38 29.75 0.50 -18.68
CA CYS A 38 30.14 0.35 -17.28
C CYS A 38 30.47 -1.12 -16.95
N ARG A 39 30.91 -1.36 -15.72
CA ARG A 39 31.14 -2.69 -15.15
C ARG A 39 30.17 -2.95 -13.99
N ILE A 40 29.69 -4.19 -13.91
CA ILE A 40 28.91 -4.72 -12.79
C ILE A 40 29.70 -5.87 -12.17
N GLU A 41 30.05 -5.71 -10.89
CA GLU A 41 30.58 -6.79 -10.07
C GLU A 41 29.50 -7.30 -9.12
N LYS A 42 29.35 -8.63 -9.04
CA LYS A 42 28.50 -9.28 -8.04
C LYS A 42 29.34 -9.79 -6.88
N LYS A 43 28.98 -9.41 -5.66
CA LYS A 43 29.56 -10.01 -4.47
C LYS A 43 28.78 -11.28 -4.16
N LYS A 44 29.44 -12.43 -4.33
CA LYS A 44 28.85 -13.72 -3.94
C LYS A 44 28.54 -13.70 -2.45
N LYS A 45 27.30 -14.03 -2.12
CA LYS A 45 26.85 -14.30 -0.77
C LYS A 45 26.76 -15.82 -0.56
N GLY A 46 26.89 -16.25 0.69
CA GLY A 46 26.90 -17.68 1.05
C GLY A 46 25.56 -18.37 0.77
N PHE A 47 25.49 -19.68 0.99
CA PHE A 47 24.28 -20.50 0.75
C PHE A 47 23.01 -19.96 1.43
N LEU A 48 23.16 -19.21 2.54
CA LEU A 48 22.06 -18.65 3.33
C LEU A 48 21.59 -17.26 2.85
N GLU A 49 22.28 -16.63 1.91
CA GLU A 49 21.92 -15.33 1.35
C GLU A 49 21.87 -15.44 -0.19
N PRO A 50 20.72 -15.88 -0.75
CA PRO A 50 20.62 -16.27 -2.17
C PRO A 50 20.70 -15.09 -3.15
N VAL A 51 20.53 -13.86 -2.67
CA VAL A 51 20.56 -12.65 -3.50
C VAL A 51 21.86 -11.88 -3.24
N PRO A 52 22.73 -11.70 -4.26
CA PRO A 52 24.01 -11.02 -4.11
C PRO A 52 23.87 -9.50 -4.04
N ASP A 53 24.91 -8.82 -3.54
CA ASP A 53 25.05 -7.37 -3.72
C ASP A 53 25.69 -7.08 -5.08
N PHE A 54 25.36 -5.94 -5.68
CA PHE A 54 25.95 -5.50 -6.95
C PHE A 54 26.69 -4.17 -6.80
N PHE A 55 27.84 -4.08 -7.45
CA PHE A 55 28.70 -2.90 -7.47
C PHE A 55 28.81 -2.43 -8.92
N VAL A 56 28.46 -1.17 -9.15
CA VAL A 56 28.55 -0.52 -10.46
C VAL A 56 29.75 0.41 -10.45
N SER A 57 30.60 0.28 -11.46
CA SER A 57 31.74 1.17 -11.68
C SER A 57 31.85 1.58 -13.15
N THR A 58 32.54 2.69 -13.40
CA THR A 58 32.94 3.10 -14.75
C THR A 58 33.89 2.06 -15.37
N LEU A 59 34.19 2.19 -16.67
CA LEU A 59 35.10 1.26 -17.36
C LEU A 59 36.53 1.29 -16.80
N ASP A 60 36.96 2.45 -16.28
CA ASP A 60 38.22 2.70 -15.56
C ASP A 60 38.13 2.40 -14.05
N LYS A 61 37.04 1.76 -13.60
CA LYS A 61 36.83 1.25 -12.24
C LYS A 61 36.60 2.30 -11.15
N GLN A 62 36.14 3.50 -11.51
CA GLN A 62 35.65 4.45 -10.51
C GLN A 62 34.29 3.99 -9.97
N PRO A 63 34.07 4.01 -8.66
CA PRO A 63 32.81 3.56 -8.07
C PRO A 63 31.67 4.51 -8.44
N VAL A 64 30.50 3.94 -8.79
CA VAL A 64 29.32 4.71 -9.19
C VAL A 64 28.13 4.43 -8.29
N ALA A 65 27.79 3.16 -8.08
CA ALA A 65 26.66 2.80 -7.25
C ALA A 65 26.84 1.43 -6.58
N VAL A 66 26.24 1.26 -5.42
CA VAL A 66 26.15 -0.02 -4.71
C VAL A 66 24.68 -0.36 -4.53
N PHE A 67 24.29 -1.55 -4.98
CA PHE A 67 22.98 -2.16 -4.75
C PHE A 67 23.17 -3.23 -3.69
N ALA A 68 22.98 -2.86 -2.43
CA ALA A 68 23.12 -3.76 -1.29
C ALA A 68 21.78 -4.45 -1.00
N HIS A 69 21.74 -5.77 -1.08
CA HIS A 69 20.53 -6.53 -0.79
C HIS A 69 20.24 -6.49 0.71
N GLN A 70 18.99 -6.17 1.05
CA GLN A 70 18.45 -6.12 2.39
C GLN A 70 17.25 -7.08 2.48
N SER A 71 17.14 -7.79 3.59
CA SER A 71 15.97 -8.59 3.92
C SER A 71 15.43 -8.18 5.27
N ALA A 72 14.12 -7.97 5.36
CA ALA A 72 13.45 -7.96 6.65
C ALA A 72 13.21 -9.41 7.13
N GLY A 73 12.97 -9.57 8.43
CA GLY A 73 12.36 -10.80 8.93
C GLY A 73 11.02 -11.07 8.26
N THR A 74 10.55 -12.31 8.30
CA THR A 74 9.25 -12.69 7.72
C THR A 74 8.12 -11.87 8.34
N GLY A 75 7.21 -11.41 7.47
CA GLY A 75 5.95 -10.81 7.87
C GLY A 75 5.06 -11.85 8.58
N PRO A 76 3.94 -11.41 9.18
CA PRO A 76 2.95 -12.32 9.78
C PRO A 76 2.32 -13.29 8.76
N ASP A 77 2.37 -12.95 7.46
CA ASP A 77 2.00 -13.79 6.32
C ASP A 77 3.05 -14.85 5.97
N GLY A 78 4.20 -14.83 6.63
CA GLY A 78 5.30 -15.78 6.41
C GLY A 78 6.21 -15.43 5.23
N GLU A 79 5.88 -14.40 4.45
CA GLU A 79 6.64 -14.02 3.26
C GLU A 79 7.78 -13.06 3.64
N PRO A 80 9.03 -13.36 3.25
CA PRO A 80 10.13 -12.42 3.41
C PRO A 80 9.99 -11.30 2.39
N ASN A 81 9.93 -10.05 2.84
CA ASN A 81 10.09 -8.92 1.94
C ASN A 81 11.57 -8.53 1.84
N THR A 82 12.03 -8.31 0.60
CA THR A 82 13.42 -8.02 0.30
C THR A 82 13.54 -6.87 -0.69
N TRP A 83 14.61 -6.09 -0.54
CA TRP A 83 14.87 -4.92 -1.38
C TRP A 83 16.37 -4.70 -1.55
N PHE A 84 16.73 -3.88 -2.53
CA PHE A 84 18.08 -3.33 -2.64
C PHE A 84 18.09 -1.91 -2.10
N ARG A 85 19.00 -1.64 -1.16
CA ARG A 85 19.39 -0.27 -0.82
C ARG A 85 20.45 0.18 -1.82
N VAL A 86 20.16 1.24 -2.55
CA VAL A 86 21.02 1.80 -3.58
C VAL A 86 21.69 3.06 -3.06
N THR A 87 23.01 3.08 -3.10
CA THR A 87 23.84 4.25 -2.74
C THR A 87 24.64 4.67 -3.95
N PHE A 88 24.64 5.96 -4.30
CA PHE A 88 25.45 6.50 -5.40
C PHE A 88 26.70 7.18 -4.85
N ALA A 89 27.82 7.06 -5.57
CA ALA A 89 29.06 7.73 -5.21
C ALA A 89 28.87 9.25 -5.20
N GLY A 90 29.43 9.91 -4.18
CA GLY A 90 29.33 11.37 -4.02
C GLY A 90 27.95 11.87 -3.56
N ALA A 91 27.00 10.98 -3.23
CA ALA A 91 25.67 11.36 -2.76
C ALA A 91 25.37 10.68 -1.40
N PRO A 92 25.02 11.44 -0.35
CA PRO A 92 24.76 10.88 0.98
C PRO A 92 23.40 10.19 1.10
N ASP A 93 22.50 10.42 0.14
CA ASP A 93 21.15 9.88 0.12
C ASP A 93 21.10 8.51 -0.56
N THR A 94 20.41 7.58 0.10
CA THR A 94 20.15 6.22 -0.41
C THR A 94 18.73 6.11 -0.92
N VAL A 95 18.46 5.17 -1.82
CA VAL A 95 17.10 4.82 -2.24
C VAL A 95 16.85 3.32 -2.15
N GLU A 96 15.60 2.90 -2.20
CA GLU A 96 15.23 1.49 -2.04
C GLU A 96 14.34 1.01 -3.18
N ILE A 97 14.65 -0.17 -3.73
CA ILE A 97 13.86 -0.85 -4.76
C ILE A 97 13.58 -2.29 -4.32
N GLU A 98 12.31 -2.71 -4.36
CA GLU A 98 11.94 -4.08 -4.04
C GLU A 98 12.66 -5.08 -4.96
N THR A 99 13.12 -6.20 -4.42
CA THR A 99 13.86 -7.22 -5.17
C THR A 99 13.04 -7.74 -6.36
N LYS A 100 11.72 -7.90 -6.21
CA LYS A 100 10.81 -8.28 -7.29
C LYS A 100 10.78 -7.24 -8.42
N GLN A 101 10.71 -5.96 -8.07
CA GLN A 101 10.72 -4.88 -9.04
C GLN A 101 12.07 -4.76 -9.74
N PHE A 102 13.17 -4.93 -9.00
CA PHE A 102 14.52 -5.02 -9.57
C PHE A 102 14.58 -6.10 -10.66
N TYR A 103 14.17 -7.34 -10.36
CA TYR A 103 14.22 -8.43 -11.34
C TYR A 103 13.23 -8.28 -12.50
N ALA A 104 12.17 -7.49 -12.36
CA ALA A 104 11.23 -7.19 -13.46
C ALA A 104 11.88 -6.42 -14.62
N PHE A 105 13.07 -5.83 -14.43
CA PHE A 105 13.87 -5.24 -15.50
C PHE A 105 14.47 -6.27 -16.46
N HIS A 106 14.46 -7.55 -16.10
CA HIS A 106 14.87 -8.66 -16.94
C HIS A 106 13.65 -9.43 -17.45
N LYS A 107 12.84 -8.78 -18.30
CA LYS A 107 11.49 -9.21 -18.73
C LYS A 107 11.39 -10.60 -19.38
N ASN A 108 12.50 -11.19 -19.83
CA ASN A 108 12.49 -12.34 -20.75
C ASN A 108 13.18 -13.61 -20.22
N ALA A 109 13.34 -13.77 -18.91
CA ALA A 109 14.07 -14.93 -18.40
C ALA A 109 13.28 -15.83 -17.47
N LEU A 110 13.31 -17.12 -17.81
CA LEU A 110 12.90 -18.24 -16.96
C LEU A 110 13.69 -18.29 -15.64
N LEU A 111 14.89 -17.67 -15.60
CA LEU A 111 15.70 -17.50 -14.40
C LEU A 111 16.16 -16.03 -14.28
N PRO A 112 15.81 -15.32 -13.19
CA PRO A 112 16.23 -13.94 -13.01
C PRO A 112 17.75 -13.83 -12.90
N LYS A 113 18.37 -13.04 -13.79
CA LYS A 113 19.80 -12.69 -13.75
C LYS A 113 19.94 -11.25 -13.27
N GLY A 114 20.52 -11.06 -12.09
CA GLY A 114 20.56 -9.75 -11.46
C GLY A 114 21.42 -8.74 -12.20
N GLU A 115 22.50 -9.19 -12.85
CA GLU A 115 23.34 -8.34 -13.68
C GLU A 115 22.56 -7.80 -14.90
N GLU A 116 21.72 -8.63 -15.54
CA GLU A 116 20.89 -8.22 -16.67
C GLU A 116 19.75 -7.28 -16.23
N ALA A 117 19.16 -7.54 -15.07
CA ALA A 117 18.19 -6.63 -14.45
C ALA A 117 18.82 -5.26 -14.17
N LEU A 118 20.01 -5.23 -13.56
CA LEU A 118 20.75 -4.00 -13.28
C LEU A 118 21.17 -3.27 -14.57
N ALA A 119 21.59 -4.01 -15.60
CA ALA A 119 21.86 -3.45 -16.91
C ALA A 119 20.61 -2.79 -17.52
N GLY A 120 19.44 -3.41 -17.36
CA GLY A 120 18.15 -2.83 -17.74
C GLY A 120 17.81 -1.53 -16.99
N ILE A 121 18.10 -1.46 -15.69
CA ILE A 121 17.97 -0.23 -14.89
C ILE A 121 18.91 0.86 -15.44
N ILE A 122 20.18 0.53 -15.64
CA ILE A 122 21.20 1.45 -16.17
C ILE A 122 20.76 2.06 -17.50
N ALA A 123 20.21 1.23 -18.41
CA ALA A 123 19.75 1.69 -19.71
C ALA A 123 18.44 2.49 -19.64
N LYS A 124 17.46 2.06 -18.82
CA LYS A 124 16.19 2.80 -18.65
C LYS A 124 16.43 4.21 -18.11
N TYR A 125 17.27 4.32 -17.08
CA TYR A 125 17.49 5.59 -16.40
C TYR A 125 18.63 6.41 -17.00
N GLY A 126 19.47 5.81 -17.84
CA GLY A 126 20.59 6.48 -18.48
C GLY A 126 21.65 6.90 -17.45
N PHE A 127 22.12 5.97 -16.62
CA PHE A 127 23.18 6.23 -15.63
C PHE A 127 24.52 6.56 -16.27
N PHE A 128 24.71 6.17 -17.53
CA PHE A 128 25.93 6.45 -18.28
C PHE A 128 25.60 7.11 -19.61
N GLN A 129 26.33 8.17 -19.94
CA GLN A 129 26.28 8.84 -21.24
C GLN A 129 27.71 8.99 -21.74
N ASN A 130 27.99 8.50 -22.95
CA ASN A 130 29.34 8.51 -23.55
C ASN A 130 30.42 7.89 -22.64
N GLY A 131 30.06 6.88 -21.83
CA GLY A 131 30.98 6.18 -20.92
C GLY A 131 31.23 6.87 -19.57
N ALA A 132 30.69 8.07 -19.35
CA ALA A 132 30.76 8.79 -18.08
C ALA A 132 29.47 8.60 -17.27
N PHE A 133 29.57 8.64 -15.94
CA PHE A 133 28.40 8.63 -15.05
C PHE A 133 27.58 9.91 -15.22
N SER A 134 26.25 9.78 -15.34
CA SER A 134 25.28 10.88 -15.41
C SER A 134 24.53 11.00 -14.07
N PRO A 135 24.79 12.05 -13.28
CA PRO A 135 24.03 12.35 -12.06
C PRO A 135 22.53 12.53 -12.32
N GLU A 136 22.15 13.03 -13.50
CA GLU A 136 20.75 13.21 -13.90
C GLU A 136 20.03 11.87 -14.06
N GLY A 137 20.74 10.83 -14.53
CA GLY A 137 20.23 9.47 -14.58
C GLY A 137 19.93 8.92 -13.18
N ALA A 138 20.86 9.11 -12.24
CA ALA A 138 20.65 8.74 -10.85
C ALA A 138 19.48 9.52 -10.22
N ALA A 139 19.36 10.82 -10.49
CA ALA A 139 18.26 11.65 -9.99
C ALA A 139 16.88 11.15 -10.49
N ARG A 140 16.77 10.73 -11.76
CA ARG A 140 15.54 10.11 -12.30
C ARG A 140 15.20 8.82 -11.57
N PHE A 141 16.19 7.96 -11.34
CA PHE A 141 15.98 6.72 -10.58
C PHE A 141 15.52 7.00 -9.15
N LYS A 142 16.15 7.97 -8.47
CA LYS A 142 15.76 8.37 -7.11
C LYS A 142 14.34 8.92 -7.03
N LYS A 143 13.87 9.61 -8.07
CA LYS A 143 12.49 10.12 -8.14
C LYS A 143 11.46 8.99 -8.21
N ASP A 144 11.79 7.91 -8.91
CA ASP A 144 10.89 6.75 -9.05
C ASP A 144 10.93 5.83 -7.82
N TYR A 145 11.99 5.87 -7.01
CA TYR A 145 12.24 4.96 -5.90
C TYR A 145 12.64 5.72 -4.62
N PRO A 146 11.70 6.22 -3.81
CA PRO A 146 12.03 6.91 -2.56
C PRO A 146 12.55 5.96 -1.47
N VAL A 147 13.20 6.52 -0.44
CA VAL A 147 13.96 5.82 0.63
C VAL A 147 13.12 4.99 1.61
N ALA A 148 11.81 4.87 1.40
CA ALA A 148 10.88 4.47 2.46
C ALA A 148 10.37 3.03 2.38
N ILE A 149 10.76 2.22 1.39
CA ILE A 149 10.13 0.90 1.19
C ILE A 149 10.37 -0.03 2.39
N GLY A 150 11.64 -0.18 2.81
CA GLY A 150 12.04 -1.00 3.93
C GLY A 150 11.51 -0.48 5.26
N SER A 151 11.61 0.82 5.52
CA SER A 151 11.09 1.41 6.77
C SER A 151 9.57 1.34 6.87
N THR A 152 8.85 1.56 5.75
CA THR A 152 7.38 1.43 5.70
C THR A 152 6.95 -0.01 5.91
N TYR A 153 7.64 -0.97 5.30
CA TYR A 153 7.38 -2.39 5.52
C TYR A 153 7.62 -2.78 6.98
N LEU A 154 8.75 -2.39 7.57
CA LEU A 154 9.06 -2.69 8.97
C LEU A 154 8.04 -2.06 9.93
N ALA A 155 7.62 -0.83 9.67
CA ALA A 155 6.56 -0.18 10.44
C ALA A 155 5.22 -0.93 10.32
N ARG A 156 4.86 -1.39 9.12
CA ARG A 156 3.66 -2.21 8.89
C ARG A 156 3.72 -3.52 9.65
N VAL A 157 4.83 -4.27 9.54
CA VAL A 157 5.00 -5.55 10.26
C VAL A 157 5.00 -5.35 11.77
N ALA A 158 5.65 -4.29 12.27
CA ALA A 158 5.62 -3.96 13.70
C ALA A 158 4.19 -3.66 14.18
N HIS A 159 3.43 -2.90 13.39
CA HIS A 159 2.02 -2.61 13.68
C HIS A 159 1.16 -3.88 13.65
N GLU A 160 1.29 -4.73 12.62
CA GLU A 160 0.55 -5.99 12.54
C GLU A 160 0.86 -6.92 13.73
N ARG A 161 2.13 -7.03 14.12
CA ARG A 161 2.55 -7.79 15.31
C ARG A 161 1.96 -7.21 16.60
N ALA A 162 1.98 -5.89 16.75
CA ALA A 162 1.34 -5.21 17.87
C ALA A 162 -0.16 -5.49 17.90
N CYS A 163 -0.83 -5.53 16.75
CA CYS A 163 -2.25 -5.85 16.66
C CYS A 163 -2.58 -7.29 17.03
N ILE A 164 -1.79 -8.25 16.56
CA ILE A 164 -1.93 -9.66 16.97
C ILE A 164 -1.77 -9.80 18.49
N ALA A 165 -0.78 -9.11 19.08
CA ALA A 165 -0.59 -9.10 20.53
C ALA A 165 -1.81 -8.50 21.25
N SER A 166 -2.33 -7.38 20.74
CA SER A 166 -3.48 -6.67 21.33
C SER A 166 -4.76 -7.52 21.39
N PHE A 167 -4.93 -8.51 20.50
CA PHE A 167 -6.09 -9.41 20.54
C PHE A 167 -6.14 -10.25 21.82
N ASN A 168 -5.00 -10.49 22.46
CA ASN A 168 -4.89 -11.28 23.68
C ASN A 168 -4.82 -10.42 24.95
N GLU A 169 -4.80 -9.10 24.81
CA GLU A 169 -4.84 -8.20 25.97
C GLU A 169 -6.21 -8.24 26.66
N PRO A 170 -6.26 -8.04 27.99
CA PRO A 170 -7.52 -7.90 28.70
C PRO A 170 -8.33 -6.72 28.14
N VAL A 171 -9.55 -7.01 27.68
CA VAL A 171 -10.47 -5.96 27.23
C VAL A 171 -10.85 -5.00 28.36
N LYS A 172 -10.97 -3.72 28.02
CA LYS A 172 -11.30 -2.66 28.98
C LYS A 172 -12.80 -2.55 29.25
N SER A 173 -13.64 -3.09 28.35
CA SER A 173 -15.09 -3.01 28.51
C SER A 173 -15.62 -3.97 29.58
N ASP A 174 -16.75 -3.57 30.18
CA ASP A 174 -17.59 -4.40 31.03
C ASP A 174 -18.77 -4.96 30.24
N ALA A 175 -18.74 -6.26 29.93
CA ALA A 175 -19.80 -6.95 29.21
C ALA A 175 -21.18 -6.92 29.92
N ARG A 176 -21.24 -6.55 31.20
CA ARG A 176 -22.50 -6.41 31.96
C ARG A 176 -23.16 -5.04 31.76
N GLN A 177 -22.43 -4.04 31.28
CA GLN A 177 -22.92 -2.66 31.14
C GLN A 177 -23.11 -2.27 29.68
N LEU A 178 -23.83 -3.10 28.91
CA LEU A 178 -24.02 -2.87 27.47
C LEU A 178 -24.76 -1.56 27.18
N ASP A 179 -25.63 -1.11 28.08
CA ASP A 179 -26.39 0.14 27.87
C ASP A 179 -25.56 1.40 28.06
N ALA A 180 -24.40 1.30 28.71
CA ALA A 180 -23.43 2.39 28.80
C ALA A 180 -22.60 2.57 27.52
N VAL A 181 -22.71 1.64 26.55
CA VAL A 181 -21.98 1.71 25.28
C VAL A 181 -22.62 2.74 24.36
N THR A 182 -21.85 3.74 23.94
CA THR A 182 -22.27 4.81 23.04
C THR A 182 -21.36 4.91 21.82
N VAL A 183 -21.91 5.37 20.69
CA VAL A 183 -21.19 5.64 19.46
C VAL A 183 -21.48 7.08 19.03
N GLN A 184 -20.43 7.86 18.78
CA GLN A 184 -20.55 9.29 18.45
C GLN A 184 -19.75 9.61 17.19
N LEU A 185 -20.35 10.33 16.25
CA LEU A 185 -19.64 10.79 15.05
C LEU A 185 -18.58 11.83 15.45
N LEU A 186 -17.33 11.59 15.04
CA LEU A 186 -16.22 12.51 15.28
C LEU A 186 -15.91 13.35 14.04
N GLN A 187 -15.83 12.69 12.88
CA GLN A 187 -15.29 13.31 11.68
C GLN A 187 -15.91 12.70 10.42
N VAL A 188 -16.07 13.55 9.40
CA VAL A 188 -16.46 13.17 8.04
C VAL A 188 -15.47 13.83 7.09
N ASP A 189 -14.68 13.03 6.39
CA ASP A 189 -13.73 13.48 5.37
C ASP A 189 -14.24 13.10 3.99
N THR A 190 -14.10 14.01 3.01
CA THR A 190 -14.57 13.78 1.65
C THR A 190 -13.49 14.14 0.63
N ILE A 191 -13.28 13.25 -0.35
CA ILE A 191 -12.41 13.50 -1.51
C ILE A 191 -13.19 13.14 -2.77
N GLY A 192 -13.67 14.15 -3.49
CA GLY A 192 -14.57 13.93 -4.62
C GLY A 192 -15.87 13.27 -4.17
N ARG A 193 -16.09 12.01 -4.57
CA ARG A 193 -17.24 11.21 -4.13
C ARG A 193 -16.91 10.27 -2.99
N ASP A 194 -15.65 10.07 -2.65
CA ASP A 194 -15.29 9.16 -1.57
C ASP A 194 -15.51 9.85 -0.24
N VAL A 195 -16.07 9.11 0.73
CA VAL A 195 -16.25 9.56 2.10
C VAL A 195 -15.62 8.58 3.07
N ARG A 196 -14.94 9.15 4.07
CA ARG A 196 -14.52 8.46 5.27
C ARG A 196 -15.26 9.06 6.47
N VAL A 197 -15.91 8.20 7.25
CA VAL A 197 -16.59 8.59 8.49
C VAL A 197 -15.91 7.95 9.67
N THR A 198 -15.63 8.73 10.72
CA THR A 198 -14.99 8.22 11.94
C THR A 198 -15.92 8.44 13.13
N TYR A 199 -16.15 7.38 13.90
CA TYR A 199 -16.92 7.41 15.14
C TYR A 199 -16.04 7.06 16.33
N ARG A 200 -16.34 7.63 17.49
CA ARG A 200 -15.83 7.21 18.79
C ARG A 200 -16.74 6.13 19.38
N VAL A 201 -16.16 5.12 20.02
CA VAL A 201 -16.89 4.15 20.84
C VAL A 201 -16.48 4.34 22.31
N GLN A 202 -17.46 4.53 23.19
CA GLN A 202 -17.23 4.69 24.63
C GLN A 202 -18.15 3.78 25.45
N GLN A 203 -17.73 3.44 26.66
CA GLN A 203 -18.58 2.85 27.69
C GLN A 203 -18.46 3.68 28.97
N GLY A 204 -19.52 4.43 29.29
CA GLY A 204 -19.43 5.52 30.27
C GLY A 204 -18.35 6.52 29.87
N GLU A 205 -17.45 6.83 30.79
CA GLU A 205 -16.30 7.74 30.56
C GLU A 205 -15.13 7.07 29.81
N THR A 206 -15.15 5.74 29.65
CA THR A 206 -14.01 5.00 29.07
C THR A 206 -14.11 4.96 27.56
N GLN A 207 -13.11 5.48 26.85
CA GLN A 207 -12.99 5.25 25.41
C GLN A 207 -12.52 3.82 25.14
N LEU A 208 -13.28 3.09 24.32
CA LEU A 208 -12.97 1.71 23.93
C LEU A 208 -12.20 1.66 22.60
N GLY A 209 -12.52 2.58 21.69
CA GLY A 209 -11.90 2.62 20.37
C GLY A 209 -12.63 3.53 19.39
N THR A 210 -12.49 3.24 18.10
CA THR A 210 -13.14 3.97 17.01
C THR A 210 -13.77 3.03 16.00
N ILE A 211 -14.75 3.52 15.24
CA ILE A 211 -15.27 2.85 14.05
C ILE A 211 -14.96 3.75 12.86
N SER A 212 -14.21 3.25 11.89
CA SER A 212 -13.98 3.93 10.62
C SER A 212 -14.87 3.31 9.56
N GLY A 213 -15.50 4.12 8.72
CA GLY A 213 -16.31 3.66 7.59
C GLY A 213 -15.90 4.32 6.29
N GLU A 214 -15.90 3.56 5.20
CA GLU A 214 -15.50 4.05 3.87
C GLU A 214 -16.50 3.64 2.78
N GLY A 215 -16.72 4.55 1.82
CA GLY A 215 -17.47 4.31 0.58
C GLY A 215 -17.80 5.61 -0.16
N THR A 216 -18.84 5.61 -1.01
CA THR A 216 -19.01 6.62 -2.08
C THR A 216 -20.32 7.43 -1.94
N LEU A 217 -20.25 8.75 -1.71
CA LEU A 217 -21.37 9.71 -1.54
C LEU A 217 -22.38 9.81 -2.72
N LYS A 218 -23.68 9.83 -2.41
CA LYS A 218 -24.79 10.16 -3.35
C LYS A 218 -24.95 11.64 -3.53
N SER A 219 -25.09 12.31 -2.40
CA SER A 219 -25.47 13.71 -2.26
C SER A 219 -25.19 14.13 -0.82
N PHE A 220 -24.77 15.37 -0.65
CA PHE A 220 -24.54 16.00 0.64
C PHE A 220 -25.66 17.01 0.88
N ARG A 221 -26.43 16.84 1.96
CA ARG A 221 -27.29 17.91 2.49
C ARG A 221 -26.71 18.33 3.82
N SER A 222 -26.27 19.58 3.89
CA SER A 222 -25.59 20.18 5.04
C SER A 222 -26.44 20.29 6.31
N GLU A 223 -27.75 20.03 6.23
CA GLU A 223 -28.70 20.38 7.28
C GLU A 223 -29.04 19.25 8.26
N SER A 224 -28.77 17.97 7.95
CA SER A 224 -29.22 16.87 8.83
C SER A 224 -28.12 16.10 9.55
N SER A 225 -26.86 16.09 9.11
CA SER A 225 -25.76 15.25 9.68
C SER A 225 -26.05 13.74 9.78
N GLU A 226 -27.28 13.32 9.54
CA GLU A 226 -27.82 11.99 9.61
C GLU A 226 -28.39 11.66 8.24
N PHE A 227 -27.88 10.55 7.70
CA PHE A 227 -28.24 10.04 6.39
C PHE A 227 -29.49 9.18 6.57
N ASP A 228 -30.58 9.61 5.95
CA ASP A 228 -31.93 9.00 5.98
C ASP A 228 -31.89 7.50 5.67
N PHE A 229 -32.61 6.70 6.46
CA PHE A 229 -32.56 5.24 6.41
C PHE A 229 -33.91 4.62 6.08
N SER A 230 -34.07 4.20 4.82
CA SER A 230 -35.07 3.20 4.44
C SER A 230 -34.37 2.05 3.69
N GLY A 231 -34.33 0.86 4.29
CA GLY A 231 -34.09 -0.44 3.62
C GLY A 231 -32.72 -0.74 2.97
N GLY A 232 -31.84 0.25 2.78
CA GLY A 232 -30.56 0.14 2.03
C GLY A 232 -29.33 0.53 2.86
N ILE A 233 -29.12 -0.19 3.97
CA ILE A 233 -28.44 0.22 5.21
C ILE A 233 -27.05 0.90 5.11
N MET A 234 -26.30 0.89 4.01
CA MET A 234 -25.10 1.74 3.91
C MET A 234 -24.82 2.24 2.50
N ASN A 235 -25.85 2.30 1.66
CA ASN A 235 -25.71 2.73 0.28
C ASN A 235 -25.74 4.24 0.19
N LEU A 236 -24.58 4.83 0.00
CA LEU A 236 -24.52 6.20 -0.48
C LEU A 236 -24.72 6.26 -2.00
N ASP A 237 -24.95 5.17 -2.74
CA ASP A 237 -25.29 5.22 -4.17
C ASP A 237 -26.58 4.44 -4.49
N GLY A 238 -26.82 3.36 -3.76
CA GLY A 238 -27.88 2.39 -4.05
C GLY A 238 -27.33 1.05 -4.52
N GLU A 239 -26.00 0.91 -4.63
CA GLU A 239 -25.32 -0.24 -5.21
C GLU A 239 -24.34 -0.91 -4.23
N THR A 240 -23.52 -0.17 -3.45
CA THR A 240 -22.55 -0.79 -2.50
C THR A 240 -22.57 -0.20 -1.07
N PRO A 241 -22.92 -1.01 -0.04
CA PRO A 241 -23.00 -0.50 1.33
C PRO A 241 -21.59 -0.18 1.89
N LEU A 242 -21.43 0.89 2.69
CA LEU A 242 -20.19 1.21 3.44
C LEU A 242 -19.58 -0.03 4.11
N ALA A 243 -18.27 -0.16 4.00
CA ALA A 243 -17.52 -1.07 4.84
C ALA A 243 -17.15 -0.34 6.15
N PHE A 244 -17.08 -1.08 7.26
CA PHE A 244 -16.60 -0.51 8.52
C PHE A 244 -15.45 -1.35 9.11
N GLU A 245 -14.48 -0.67 9.69
CA GLU A 245 -13.48 -1.28 10.57
C GLU A 245 -13.67 -0.75 11.98
N VAL A 246 -13.80 -1.67 12.94
CA VAL A 246 -13.83 -1.34 14.37
C VAL A 246 -12.40 -1.49 14.90
N LEU A 247 -11.84 -0.40 15.39
CA LEU A 247 -10.46 -0.30 15.87
C LEU A 247 -10.45 -0.17 17.40
N ASN A 248 -9.54 -0.85 18.08
CA ASN A 248 -9.25 -0.56 19.49
C ASN A 248 -8.45 0.76 19.62
N ASN A 249 -8.19 1.20 20.86
CA ASN A 249 -7.40 2.41 21.12
C ASN A 249 -5.95 2.37 20.59
N GLY A 250 -5.40 1.18 20.29
CA GLY A 250 -4.09 1.02 19.65
C GLY A 250 -4.14 1.13 18.11
N GLY A 251 -5.31 1.39 17.53
CA GLY A 251 -5.52 1.45 16.08
C GLY A 251 -5.64 0.08 15.42
N CYS A 252 -5.80 -0.99 16.19
CA CYS A 252 -5.86 -2.35 15.66
C CYS A 252 -7.30 -2.78 15.40
N ALA A 253 -7.56 -3.30 14.19
CA ALA A 253 -8.88 -3.77 13.80
C ALA A 253 -9.29 -5.01 14.60
N VAL A 254 -10.30 -4.84 15.45
CA VAL A 254 -10.91 -5.93 16.25
C VAL A 254 -12.10 -6.56 15.54
N ALA A 255 -12.71 -5.85 14.58
CA ALA A 255 -13.74 -6.39 13.72
C ALA A 255 -13.81 -5.64 12.38
N ARG A 256 -14.22 -6.35 11.32
CA ARG A 256 -14.44 -5.78 9.98
C ARG A 256 -15.83 -6.11 9.48
N TYR A 257 -16.58 -5.09 9.11
CA TYR A 257 -17.90 -5.20 8.55
C TYR A 257 -17.85 -5.03 7.03
N THR A 258 -18.36 -6.03 6.31
CA THR A 258 -18.50 -5.98 4.85
C THR A 258 -19.91 -5.56 4.48
N GLY A 259 -20.02 -4.43 3.79
CA GLY A 259 -21.28 -3.85 3.34
C GLY A 259 -22.17 -4.79 2.54
N SER A 260 -21.62 -5.40 1.50
CA SER A 260 -22.31 -6.29 0.56
C SER A 260 -22.82 -7.56 1.23
N GLU A 261 -22.01 -8.17 2.08
CA GLU A 261 -22.33 -9.43 2.76
C GLU A 261 -23.15 -9.23 4.04
N LYS A 262 -23.24 -7.99 4.54
CA LYS A 262 -23.85 -7.64 5.82
C LYS A 262 -23.34 -8.52 6.97
N SER A 263 -22.01 -8.70 6.98
CA SER A 263 -21.29 -9.59 7.87
C SER A 263 -20.22 -8.82 8.64
N LEU A 264 -20.06 -9.11 9.93
CA LEU A 264 -19.02 -8.58 10.80
C LEU A 264 -18.08 -9.73 11.19
N THR A 265 -16.80 -9.63 10.84
CA THR A 265 -15.81 -10.68 11.12
C THR A 265 -14.75 -10.20 12.09
N THR A 266 -14.45 -10.99 13.11
CA THR A 266 -13.43 -10.72 14.13
C THR A 266 -12.11 -11.42 13.77
N PRO A 267 -10.97 -10.71 13.67
CA PRO A 267 -9.70 -11.35 13.29
C PRO A 267 -9.15 -12.33 14.33
N LYS A 268 -9.45 -12.12 15.62
CA LYS A 268 -8.94 -12.93 16.75
C LYS A 268 -9.29 -14.42 16.62
N ASP A 269 -10.53 -14.71 16.27
CA ASP A 269 -11.11 -16.06 16.26
C ASP A 269 -11.85 -16.39 14.95
N LYS A 270 -11.85 -15.46 13.98
CA LYS A 270 -12.47 -15.60 12.66
C LYS A 270 -13.98 -15.87 12.75
N VAL A 271 -14.64 -15.40 13.81
CA VAL A 271 -16.08 -15.51 13.95
C VAL A 271 -16.74 -14.47 13.05
N THR A 272 -17.75 -14.93 12.28
CA THR A 272 -18.55 -14.06 11.41
C THR A 272 -19.96 -13.92 11.96
N TYR A 273 -20.31 -12.70 12.38
CA TYR A 273 -21.64 -12.32 12.82
C TYR A 273 -22.44 -11.76 11.66
N ARG A 274 -23.61 -12.35 11.39
CA ARG A 274 -24.56 -11.81 10.41
C ARG A 274 -25.40 -10.70 11.02
N TYR A 275 -26.09 -9.94 10.18
CA TYR A 275 -27.09 -8.93 10.59
C TYR A 275 -28.02 -9.39 11.74
N SER A 276 -28.54 -10.61 11.70
CA SER A 276 -29.44 -11.14 12.74
C SER A 276 -28.77 -11.28 14.12
N SER A 277 -27.45 -11.44 14.18
CA SER A 277 -26.70 -11.48 15.44
C SER A 277 -26.52 -10.07 16.00
N ILE A 278 -26.19 -9.10 15.13
CA ILE A 278 -26.03 -7.68 15.50
C ILE A 278 -27.37 -7.11 15.99
N LYS A 279 -28.48 -7.45 15.32
CA LYS A 279 -29.82 -6.97 15.66
C LYS A 279 -30.23 -7.28 17.11
N LYS A 280 -29.73 -8.36 17.72
CA LYS A 280 -30.02 -8.72 19.12
C LYS A 280 -29.52 -7.71 20.14
N TYR A 281 -28.57 -6.86 19.75
CA TYR A 281 -27.94 -5.85 20.60
C TYR A 281 -28.45 -4.43 20.33
N GLY A 282 -29.44 -4.28 19.45
CA GLY A 282 -30.03 -2.99 19.08
C GLY A 282 -31.52 -2.90 19.36
N PRO A 283 -32.16 -1.78 18.98
CA PRO A 283 -33.61 -1.65 19.01
C PRO A 283 -34.30 -2.66 18.08
N ALA A 284 -35.61 -2.83 18.28
CA ALA A 284 -36.44 -3.74 17.46
C ALA A 284 -36.33 -3.43 15.95
N ASN A 285 -36.21 -2.14 15.62
CA ASN A 285 -35.92 -1.62 14.29
C ASN A 285 -34.85 -0.54 14.42
N PHE A 286 -33.84 -0.58 13.56
CA PHE A 286 -32.83 0.47 13.46
C PHE A 286 -33.37 1.62 12.63
N SER A 287 -33.44 2.80 13.24
CA SER A 287 -33.85 4.06 12.61
C SER A 287 -32.64 4.88 12.16
N THR A 288 -31.47 4.71 12.77
CA THR A 288 -30.25 5.42 12.37
C THR A 288 -29.05 4.49 12.17
N ARG A 289 -28.07 4.95 11.38
CA ARG A 289 -26.77 4.27 11.24
C ARG A 289 -26.04 4.17 12.58
N VAL A 290 -26.11 5.20 13.41
CA VAL A 290 -25.44 5.23 14.72
C VAL A 290 -26.01 4.15 15.63
N GLU A 291 -27.33 3.91 15.63
CA GLU A 291 -27.93 2.81 16.39
C GLU A 291 -27.41 1.44 15.93
N TYR A 292 -27.23 1.25 14.62
CA TYR A 292 -26.67 0.00 14.09
C TYR A 292 -25.20 -0.18 14.50
N LEU A 293 -24.39 0.88 14.38
CA LEU A 293 -23.00 0.87 14.82
C LEU A 293 -22.89 0.66 16.34
N GLN A 294 -23.82 1.21 17.12
CA GLN A 294 -23.89 1.00 18.56
C GLN A 294 -24.28 -0.43 18.91
N ALA A 295 -25.20 -1.05 18.16
CA ALA A 295 -25.49 -2.49 18.32
C ALA A 295 -24.28 -3.36 17.95
N MET A 296 -23.53 -3.01 16.90
CA MET A 296 -22.25 -3.65 16.59
C MET A 296 -21.25 -3.52 17.74
N ALA A 297 -21.09 -2.31 18.29
CA ALA A 297 -20.20 -2.08 19.43
C ALA A 297 -20.64 -2.86 20.68
N LYS A 298 -21.94 -2.89 21.00
CA LYS A 298 -22.50 -3.69 22.10
C LYS A 298 -22.26 -5.19 21.91
N LEU A 299 -22.43 -5.71 20.69
CA LEU A 299 -22.09 -7.10 20.37
C LEU A 299 -20.61 -7.38 20.62
N LEU A 300 -19.72 -6.48 20.21
CA LEU A 300 -18.27 -6.65 20.39
C LEU A 300 -17.83 -6.53 21.86
N VAL A 301 -18.46 -5.66 22.64
CA VAL A 301 -18.28 -5.59 24.10
C VAL A 301 -18.75 -6.88 24.78
N ALA A 302 -19.93 -7.38 24.42
CA ALA A 302 -20.45 -8.64 24.94
C ALA A 302 -19.54 -9.83 24.58
N GLY A 303 -18.99 -9.83 23.37
CA GLY A 303 -18.02 -10.81 22.88
C GLY A 303 -16.58 -10.61 23.40
N ARG A 304 -16.33 -9.57 24.21
CA ARG A 304 -15.02 -9.24 24.77
C ARG A 304 -13.94 -9.01 23.70
N TYR A 305 -14.27 -8.19 22.69
CA TYR A 305 -13.34 -7.72 21.66
C TYR A 305 -12.91 -6.25 21.80
N LEU A 306 -13.67 -5.43 22.55
CA LEU A 306 -13.43 -4.01 22.81
C LEU A 306 -13.16 -3.75 24.30
#